data_AF-A0A8J3V5B8-F1
#
_entry.id   AF-A0A8J3V5B8-F1
#
_cell.length_a   1.000
_cell.length_b   1.000
_cell.length_c   1.000
_cell.angle_alpha   90.00
_cell.angle_beta   90.00
_cell.angle_gamma   90.00
#
_symmetry.space_group_name_H-M   'P 1'
#
loop_
_entity.id
_entity.type
_entity.pdbx_description
1 polymer ?
#
loop_
_entity_poly.entity_id
_entity_poly.type
_entity_poly.pdbx_seq_one_letter_code
_entity_poly.pdbx_strand_id
1 'polypeptide(L)'
;MRPSPLAREVRNRPLGGSRTYAEGMRKVVGVLGFILGAYLIVRAIAEPFVIDMSDPATYRNDWGGPSLAGVVAVHSGPGLIAAALMIWALMRRRSRLSR
;
A
#
# COMPACT_ATOMS: atom_id res chain seq x y z
N MET A 1 -51.46 -4.95 11.16
CA MET A 1 -51.22 -5.75 9.93
C MET A 1 -49.88 -6.46 10.05
N ARG A 2 -49.85 -7.81 10.10
CA ARG A 2 -48.59 -8.56 10.09
C ARG A 2 -48.07 -8.64 8.65
N PRO A 3 -46.78 -8.36 8.39
CA PRO A 3 -46.23 -8.49 7.04
C PRO A 3 -46.35 -9.94 6.56
N SER A 4 -46.71 -10.09 5.29
CA SER A 4 -46.88 -11.38 4.63
C SER A 4 -45.56 -12.18 4.68
N PRO A 5 -45.63 -13.52 4.68
CA PRO A 5 -44.44 -14.37 4.70
C PRO A 5 -43.45 -14.03 3.58
N LEU A 6 -43.95 -13.72 2.39
CA LEU A 6 -43.14 -13.31 1.23
C LEU A 6 -42.39 -11.99 1.45
N ALA A 7 -43.01 -11.02 2.13
CA ALA A 7 -42.38 -9.75 2.45
C ALA A 7 -41.25 -9.90 3.49
N ARG A 8 -41.31 -10.94 4.33
CA ARG A 8 -40.21 -11.30 5.25
C ARG A 8 -39.08 -12.03 4.53
N GLU A 9 -39.42 -12.95 3.61
CA GLU A 9 -38.45 -13.68 2.80
C GLU A 9 -37.59 -12.73 1.96
N VAL A 10 -38.21 -11.80 1.22
CA VAL A 10 -37.50 -10.82 0.38
C VAL A 10 -36.62 -9.88 1.21
N ARG A 11 -37.07 -9.49 2.42
CA ARG A 11 -36.29 -8.66 3.34
C ARG A 11 -35.08 -9.40 3.93
N ASN A 12 -35.21 -10.69 4.16
CA ASN A 12 -34.17 -11.53 4.78
C ASN A 12 -33.26 -12.20 3.76
N ARG A 13 -33.51 -12.06 2.46
CA ARG A 13 -32.60 -12.55 1.42
C ARG A 13 -31.27 -11.83 1.60
N PRO A 14 -30.18 -12.56 1.92
CA PRO A 14 -28.87 -11.94 1.97
C PRO A 14 -28.58 -11.38 0.58
N LEU A 15 -28.18 -10.11 0.51
CA LEU A 15 -27.59 -9.50 -0.67
C LEU A 15 -26.24 -10.20 -0.93
N GLY A 16 -26.27 -11.48 -1.31
CA GLY A 16 -25.11 -12.36 -1.33
C GLY A 16 -23.97 -11.85 -2.20
N GLY A 17 -24.27 -11.03 -3.21
CA GLY A 17 -23.27 -10.40 -4.06
C GLY A 17 -22.40 -9.36 -3.34
N SER A 18 -22.96 -8.49 -2.49
CA SER A 18 -22.24 -7.32 -1.97
C SER A 18 -21.06 -7.70 -1.06
N ARG A 19 -21.21 -8.77 -0.27
CA ARG A 19 -20.11 -9.31 0.56
C ARG A 19 -18.98 -9.90 -0.29
N THR A 20 -19.31 -10.65 -1.34
CA THR A 20 -18.32 -11.26 -2.23
C THR A 20 -17.55 -10.21 -3.04
N TYR A 21 -18.23 -9.18 -3.55
CA TYR A 21 -17.57 -8.05 -4.21
C TYR A 21 -16.66 -7.29 -3.25
N ALA A 22 -17.10 -7.02 -2.02
CA ALA A 22 -16.28 -6.36 -1.01
C ALA A 22 -15.04 -7.20 -0.63
N GLU A 23 -15.18 -8.52 -0.51
CA GLU A 23 -14.05 -9.41 -0.22
C GLU A 23 -13.05 -9.46 -1.39
N GLY A 24 -13.55 -9.56 -2.62
CA GLY A 24 -12.73 -9.48 -3.84
C GLY A 24 -11.98 -8.15 -3.94
N MET A 25 -12.66 -7.03 -3.73
CA MET A 25 -12.08 -5.69 -3.74
C MET A 25 -10.95 -5.57 -2.69
N ARG A 26 -11.16 -6.11 -1.48
CA ARG A 26 -10.14 -6.10 -0.42
C ARG A 26 -8.89 -6.89 -0.81
N LYS A 27 -9.04 -8.03 -1.51
CA LYS A 27 -7.91 -8.81 -2.03
C LYS A 27 -7.16 -8.04 -3.10
N VAL A 28 -7.87 -7.44 -4.06
CA VAL A 28 -7.28 -6.63 -5.13
C VAL A 28 -6.51 -5.44 -4.56
N VAL A 29 -7.12 -4.65 -3.67
CA VAL A 29 -6.45 -3.52 -3.00
C VAL A 29 -5.22 -3.99 -2.23
N GLY A 30 -5.30 -5.15 -1.56
CA GLY A 30 -4.16 -5.73 -0.85
C GLY A 30 -2.99 -6.08 -1.77
N VAL A 31 -3.26 -6.70 -2.92
CA VAL A 31 -2.24 -7.07 -3.91
C VAL A 31 -1.64 -5.83 -4.56
N LEU A 32 -2.47 -4.89 -5.02
CA LEU A 32 -1.99 -3.64 -5.63
C LEU A 32 -1.16 -2.81 -4.66
N GLY A 33 -1.60 -2.70 -3.40
CA GLY A 33 -0.84 -2.03 -2.36
C GLY A 33 0.50 -2.71 -2.08
N PHE A 34 0.55 -4.04 -2.12
CA PHE A 34 1.80 -4.79 -1.97
C PHE A 34 2.77 -4.55 -3.13
N ILE A 35 2.29 -4.61 -4.37
CA ILE A 35 3.10 -4.35 -5.57
C ILE A 35 3.65 -2.92 -5.54
N LEU A 36 2.79 -1.94 -5.26
CA LEU A 36 3.20 -0.54 -5.15
C LEU A 36 4.24 -0.34 -4.03
N GLY A 37 4.01 -0.94 -2.86
CA GLY A 37 4.96 -0.88 -1.75
C GLY A 37 6.32 -1.48 -2.11
N ALA A 38 6.34 -2.66 -2.72
CA ALA A 38 7.57 -3.32 -3.17
C ALA A 38 8.31 -2.47 -4.21
N TYR A 39 7.59 -1.89 -5.18
CA TYR A 39 8.17 -0.99 -6.17
C TYR A 39 8.85 0.23 -5.52
N LEU A 40 8.19 0.88 -4.55
CA LEU A 40 8.76 2.03 -3.84
C LEU A 40 10.02 1.67 -3.05
N ILE A 41 10.09 0.45 -2.49
CA ILE A 41 11.27 -0.04 -1.78
C ILE A 41 12.44 -0.26 -2.75
N VAL A 42 12.19 -0.96 -3.86
CA VAL A 42 13.23 -1.20 -4.87
C VAL A 42 13.74 0.11 -5.44
N ARG A 43 12.84 1.06 -5.73
CA ARG A 43 13.22 2.40 -6.18
C ARG A 43 14.11 3.11 -5.16
N ALA A 44 13.74 3.10 -3.89
CA ALA A 44 14.52 3.72 -2.81
C ALA A 44 15.92 3.10 -2.65
N ILE A 45 16.07 1.81 -2.94
CA ILE A 45 17.36 1.10 -2.93
C ILE A 45 18.17 1.41 -4.19
N ALA A 46 17.52 1.51 -5.35
CA ALA A 46 18.17 1.72 -6.65
C ALA A 46 18.65 3.17 -6.85
N GLU A 47 17.92 4.17 -6.34
CA GLU A 47 18.27 5.60 -6.51
C GLU A 47 19.72 5.95 -6.10
N PRO A 48 20.23 5.47 -4.94
CA PRO A 48 21.64 5.63 -4.57
C PRO A 48 22.67 5.11 -5.57
N PHE A 49 22.30 4.13 -6.41
CA PHE A 49 23.20 3.55 -7.41
C PHE A 49 23.05 4.21 -8.80
N VAL A 50 21.97 4.96 -9.02
CA VAL A 50 21.71 5.66 -10.29
C VAL A 50 22.20 7.11 -10.22
N ILE A 51 22.18 7.74 -9.04
CA ILE A 51 22.68 9.09 -8.83
C ILE A 51 24.19 9.03 -8.59
N ASP A 52 24.96 9.78 -9.38
CA ASP A 52 26.36 10.04 -9.06
C ASP A 52 26.43 11.02 -7.89
N MET A 53 26.50 10.48 -6.67
CA MET A 53 26.55 11.27 -5.44
C MET A 53 27.80 12.16 -5.35
N SER A 54 28.78 11.98 -6.24
CA SER A 54 30.02 12.76 -6.25
C SER A 54 29.97 14.01 -7.13
N ASP A 55 28.97 14.14 -8.01
CA ASP A 55 28.78 15.32 -8.87
C ASP A 55 27.40 15.98 -8.67
N PRO A 56 27.34 17.13 -7.97
CA PRO A 56 26.13 17.92 -7.78
C PRO A 56 25.47 18.40 -9.07
N ALA A 57 26.19 18.46 -10.19
CA ALA A 57 25.61 18.83 -11.47
C ALA A 57 24.55 17.83 -11.94
N THR A 58 24.63 16.57 -11.49
CA THR A 58 23.72 15.50 -11.89
C THR A 58 22.37 15.55 -11.17
N TYR A 59 22.32 15.98 -9.91
CA TYR A 59 21.09 15.96 -9.09
C TYR A 59 20.55 17.34 -8.69
N ARG A 60 21.22 18.44 -9.05
CA ARG A 60 20.82 19.82 -8.70
C ARG A 60 19.44 20.24 -9.21
N ASN A 61 19.01 19.67 -10.34
CA ASN A 61 17.73 19.98 -10.96
C ASN A 61 16.66 18.92 -10.64
N ASP A 62 17.02 17.88 -9.88
CA ASP A 62 16.10 16.85 -9.46
C ASP A 62 15.22 17.36 -8.33
N TRP A 63 14.07 16.72 -8.15
CA TRP A 63 13.16 17.05 -7.05
C TRP A 63 13.84 16.76 -5.71
N GLY A 64 14.05 17.81 -4.91
CA GLY A 64 14.83 17.75 -3.66
C GLY A 64 16.26 18.29 -3.77
N GLY A 65 16.73 18.63 -4.97
CA GLY A 65 17.99 19.36 -5.19
C GLY A 65 17.93 20.81 -4.69
N PRO A 66 19.07 21.51 -4.48
CA PRO A 66 20.45 21.11 -4.79
C PRO A 66 21.16 20.32 -3.66
N SER A 67 20.47 20.03 -2.56
CA SER A 67 21.04 19.26 -1.45
C SER A 67 20.87 17.75 -1.67
N LEU A 68 21.93 16.97 -1.46
CA LEU A 68 21.86 15.51 -1.53
C LEU A 68 20.81 14.94 -0.56
N ALA A 69 20.69 15.53 0.64
CA ALA A 69 19.70 15.13 1.63
C ALA A 69 18.25 15.29 1.14
N GLY A 70 17.94 16.40 0.45
CA GLY A 70 16.60 16.63 -0.09
C GLY A 70 16.26 15.66 -1.23
N VAL A 71 17.21 15.39 -2.12
CA VAL A 71 17.05 14.39 -3.19
C VAL A 71 16.78 13.02 -2.57
N VAL A 72 17.62 12.55 -1.64
CA VAL A 72 17.44 11.26 -0.96
C VAL A 72 16.12 11.20 -0.19
N ALA A 73 15.69 12.28 0.45
CA ALA A 73 14.43 12.29 1.21
C ALA A 73 13.20 12.08 0.30
N VAL A 74 13.14 12.76 -0.85
CA VAL A 74 12.00 12.65 -1.80
C VAL A 74 11.95 11.28 -2.48
N HIS A 75 13.13 10.73 -2.75
CA HIS A 75 13.33 9.55 -3.56
C HIS A 75 13.31 8.25 -2.73
N SER A 76 14.07 8.22 -1.64
CA SER A 76 14.15 7.06 -0.74
C SER A 76 13.12 7.08 0.39
N GLY A 77 12.62 8.25 0.80
CA GLY A 77 11.68 8.41 1.91
C GLY A 77 10.37 7.62 1.75
N PRO A 78 9.67 7.71 0.60
CA PRO A 78 8.45 6.94 0.37
C PRO A 78 8.67 5.42 0.46
N GLY A 79 9.81 4.92 -0.03
CA GLY A 79 10.17 3.50 0.05
C GLY A 79 10.41 3.04 1.49
N LEU A 80 11.09 3.86 2.30
CA LEU A 80 11.28 3.60 3.73
C LEU A 80 9.95 3.53 4.50
N ILE A 81 9.04 4.46 4.23
CA ILE A 81 7.69 4.45 4.83
C ILE A 81 6.92 3.19 4.41
N ALA A 82 6.97 2.84 3.12
CA ALA A 82 6.33 1.62 2.60
C ALA A 82 6.88 0.36 3.29
N ALA A 83 8.20 0.24 3.45
CA ALA A 83 8.84 -0.86 4.15
C ALA A 83 8.36 -0.97 5.61
N ALA A 84 8.36 0.15 6.34
CA ALA A 84 7.92 0.18 7.73
C ALA A 84 6.45 -0.26 7.87
N LEU A 85 5.57 0.23 7.01
CA LEU A 85 4.15 -0.15 7.00
C LEU A 85 3.94 -1.63 6.65
N MET A 86 4.70 -2.16 5.69
CA MET A 86 4.62 -3.58 5.31
C MET A 86 5.11 -4.50 6.43
N ILE A 87 6.24 -4.18 7.08
CA ILE A 87 6.75 -4.91 8.24
C ILE A 87 5.73 -4.88 9.38
N TRP A 88 5.20 -3.70 9.72
CA TRP A 88 4.18 -3.55 10.74
C TRP A 88 2.92 -4.38 10.45
N ALA A 89 2.43 -4.34 9.20
CA ALA A 89 1.28 -5.12 8.78
C ALA A 89 1.54 -6.63 8.88
N LEU A 90 2.73 -7.10 8.50
CA LEU A 90 3.15 -8.50 8.60
C LEU A 90 3.24 -8.95 10.07
N MET A 91 3.82 -8.13 10.94
CA MET A 91 3.90 -8.41 12.39
C MET A 91 2.51 -8.52 13.00
N ARG A 92 1.60 -7.58 12.68
CA ARG A 92 0.22 -7.60 13.16
C ARG A 92 -0.55 -8.85 12.74
N ARG A 93 -0.27 -9.39 11.55
CA ARG A 93 -0.88 -10.65 11.07
C ARG A 93 -0.37 -11.86 11.86
N ARG A 94 0.93 -11.92 12.15
CA ARG A 94 1.54 -13.01 12.92
C ARG A 94 0.98 -13.09 14.34
N SER A 95 0.78 -11.95 15.02
CA SER A 95 0.21 -11.93 16.38
C SER A 95 -1.24 -12.43 16.46
N ARG A 96 -1.99 -12.42 15.34
CA ARG A 96 -3.37 -12.95 15.29
C ARG A 96 -3.44 -14.45 15.04
N LEU A 97 -2.40 -15.04 14.47
CA LEU A 97 -2.31 -16.48 14.21
C LEU A 97 -1.74 -17.26 15.40
N SER A 98 -1.06 -16.57 16.33
CA SER A 98 -0.48 -17.16 17.55
C SER A 98 -1.39 -17.09 18.78
N ARG A 99 -2.64 -16.64 18.61
CA ARG A 99 -3.72 -16.68 19.61
C ARG A 99 -4.79 -17.64 19.11
#